data_AF-A0A4Q3W4K6-F1
#
_entry.id   AF-A0A4Q3W4K6-F1
#
_cell.length_a   1.000
_cell.length_b   1.000
_cell.length_c   1.000
_cell.angle_alpha   90.00
_cell.angle_beta   90.00
_cell.angle_gamma   90.00
#
_symmetry.space_group_name_H-M   'P 1'
#
loop_
_entity.id
_entity.type
_entity.pdbx_description
1 polymer ?
#
loop_
_entity_poly.entity_id
_entity_poly.type
_entity_poly.pdbx_seq_one_letter_code
_entity_poly.pdbx_strand_id
1 'polypeptide(L)' 'MNALYNVALAIGVIVAIVFSALVLITGKGDAMSGGGGVRTTFKGKASIDDQISKMTLYMGIGFMALMVIIDVLSRQANR' A
#
# COMPACT_ATOMS: atom_id res chain seq x y z
N MET A 1 -4.82 28.23 2.75
CA MET A 1 -4.73 26.82 2.30
C MET A 1 -4.17 26.76 0.88
N ASN A 2 -2.98 26.18 0.71
CA ASN A 2 -2.32 26.03 -0.58
C ASN A 2 -3.05 25.00 -1.46
N ALA A 3 -3.36 25.35 -2.71
CA ALA A 3 -4.03 24.45 -3.66
C ALA A 3 -3.26 23.12 -3.86
N LEU A 4 -1.92 23.19 -3.86
CA LEU A 4 -1.02 22.05 -3.93
C LEU A 4 -1.20 21.06 -2.77
N TYR A 5 -1.39 21.57 -1.54
CA TYR A 5 -1.64 20.74 -0.36
C TYR A 5 -2.98 20.02 -0.45
N ASN A 6 -4.04 20.72 -0.86
CA ASN A 6 -5.37 20.14 -1.01
C ASN A 6 -5.40 19.03 -2.08
N VAL A 7 -4.71 19.23 -3.21
CA VAL A 7 -4.58 18.22 -4.27
C VAL A 7 -3.82 16.98 -3.77
N ALA A 8 -2.70 17.18 -3.08
CA ALA A 8 -1.93 16.06 -2.53
C ALA A 8 -2.74 15.25 -1.50
N LEU A 9 -3.52 15.93 -0.66
CA LEU A 9 -4.41 15.31 0.33
C LEU A 9 -5.52 14.51 -0.35
N ALA A 10 -6.16 15.07 -1.38
CA ALA A 10 -7.19 14.36 -2.16
C ALA A 10 -6.64 13.09 -2.82
N ILE A 11 -5.44 13.15 -3.41
CA ILE A 11 -4.76 11.98 -3.99
C ILE A 11 -4.45 10.95 -2.90
N GLY A 12 -3.94 11.39 -1.74
CA GLY A 12 -3.66 10.52 -0.61
C GLY A 12 -4.88 9.75 -0.12
N VAL A 13 -6.05 10.41 -0.04
CA VAL A 13 -7.32 9.77 0.35
C VAL A 13 -7.76 8.73 -0.69
N ILE A 14 -7.67 9.04 -1.99
CA ILE A 14 -8.04 8.09 -3.05
C ILE A 14 -7.15 6.84 -2.99
N VAL A 15 -5.84 7.03 -2.83
CA VAL A 15 -4.88 5.91 -2.71
C VAL A 15 -5.19 5.08 -1.45
N ALA A 16 -5.51 5.72 -0.32
CA ALA A 16 -5.88 5.02 0.91
C ALA A 16 -7.13 4.14 0.74
N ILE A 17 -8.16 4.65 0.05
CA ILE A 17 -9.39 3.90 -0.21
C ILE A 17 -9.10 2.69 -1.10
N VAL A 18 -8.38 2.88 -2.20
CA VAL A 18 -8.02 1.80 -3.12
C VAL A 18 -7.14 0.75 -2.44
N PHE A 19 -6.13 1.18 -1.68
CA PHE A 19 -5.26 0.29 -0.92
C PHE A 19 -6.05 -0.53 0.09
N SER A 20 -6.92 0.13 0.87
CA SER A 20 -7.77 -0.54 1.86
C SER A 20 -8.74 -1.52 1.21
N ALA A 21 -9.36 -1.15 0.09
CA ALA A 21 -10.27 -2.03 -0.65
C ALA A 21 -9.52 -3.26 -1.19
N LEU A 22 -8.31 -3.07 -1.73
CA LEU A 22 -7.49 -4.16 -2.23
C LEU A 22 -7.14 -5.13 -1.09
N VAL A 23 -6.65 -4.63 0.04
CA VAL A 23 -6.35 -5.45 1.22
C VAL A 23 -7.59 -6.15 1.78
N LEU A 24 -8.75 -5.50 1.85
CA LEU A 24 -9.98 -6.12 2.37
C LEU A 24 -10.53 -7.24 1.46
N ILE A 25 -10.38 -7.10 0.15
CA ILE A 25 -10.86 -8.06 -0.83
C ILE A 25 -9.87 -9.22 -0.99
N THR A 26 -8.57 -8.92 -1.14
CA THR A 26 -7.53 -9.91 -1.44
C THR A 26 -6.82 -10.45 -0.20
N GLY A 27 -6.82 -9.71 0.92
CA GLY A 27 -6.17 -10.10 2.18
C GLY A 27 -6.85 -11.26 2.91
N LYS A 28 -8.02 -11.71 2.44
CA LYS A 28 -8.63 -12.98 2.91
C LYS A 28 -7.73 -14.20 2.63
N GLY A 29 -6.80 -14.09 1.66
CA GLY A 29 -5.76 -15.10 1.39
C GLY A 29 -4.52 -14.95 2.29
N ASP A 30 -4.12 -13.72 2.63
CA ASP A 30 -2.96 -13.46 3.52
C ASP A 30 -3.26 -13.75 5.00
N ALA A 31 -4.52 -13.63 5.44
CA ALA A 31 -4.95 -14.11 6.76
C ALA A 31 -4.87 -15.65 6.90
N MET A 32 -4.70 -16.39 5.79
CA MET A 32 -4.47 -17.84 5.78
C MET A 32 -2.98 -18.20 5.84
N SER A 33 -2.09 -17.22 5.93
CA SER A 33 -0.68 -17.38 6.33
C SER A 33 -0.54 -17.17 7.84
N GLY A 34 -1.29 -17.96 8.62
CA GLY A 34 -0.91 -18.25 10.00
C GLY A 34 0.49 -18.85 9.96
N GLY A 35 1.46 -18.18 10.60
CA GLY A 35 2.88 -18.53 10.55
C GLY A 35 3.13 -20.03 10.62
N GLY A 36 3.71 -20.59 9.57
CA GLY A 36 3.85 -22.04 9.50
C GLY A 36 4.51 -22.56 8.23
N GLY A 37 5.82 -22.37 8.13
CA GLY A 37 6.69 -23.29 7.38
C GLY A 37 6.89 -22.97 5.90
N VAL A 38 8.11 -22.55 5.60
CA VAL A 38 8.71 -22.76 4.28
C VAL A 38 8.83 -24.27 4.07
N ARG A 39 7.79 -24.88 3.52
CA ARG A 39 7.78 -26.23 2.97
C ARG A 39 7.23 -26.08 1.57
N THR A 40 8.06 -25.77 0.59
CA THR A 40 8.52 -26.81 -0.33
C THR A 40 9.74 -26.32 -1.12
N THR A 41 10.69 -27.23 -1.35
CA THR A 41 11.86 -27.09 -2.24
C THR A 41 11.45 -27.06 -3.73
N PHE A 42 10.19 -26.74 -4.05
CA PHE A 42 9.70 -26.64 -5.42
C PHE A 42 9.61 -25.17 -5.82
N LYS A 43 10.45 -24.77 -6.79
CA LYS A 43 10.41 -23.47 -7.46
C LYS A 43 9.19 -23.43 -8.39
N GLY A 44 7.98 -23.51 -7.82
CA GLY A 44 6.72 -23.37 -8.54
C GLY A 44 6.64 -21.99 -9.18
N LYS A 45 6.08 -21.90 -10.39
CA LYS A 45 5.85 -20.61 -11.09
C LYS A 45 5.12 -19.64 -10.17
N ALA A 46 5.46 -18.36 -10.26
CA ALA A 46 4.82 -17.30 -9.49
C ALA A 46 3.28 -17.41 -9.61
N SER A 47 2.62 -17.76 -8.50
CA SER A 47 1.15 -17.81 -8.43
C SER A 47 0.58 -16.38 -8.49
N ILE A 48 -0.71 -16.29 -8.80
CA ILE A 48 -1.46 -15.03 -8.80
C ILE A 48 -1.34 -14.35 -7.42
N ASP A 49 -1.37 -15.13 -6.35
CA ASP A 49 -1.23 -14.63 -4.98
C ASP A 49 0.12 -13.94 -4.75
N ASP A 50 1.20 -14.47 -5.31
CA ASP A 50 2.55 -13.90 -5.17
C ASP A 50 2.69 -12.55 -5.91
N GLN A 51 1.93 -12.36 -6.99
CA GLN A 51 1.83 -11.07 -7.68
C GLN A 51 0.99 -10.06 -6.88
N ILE A 52 -0.11 -10.52 -6.27
CA ILE A 52 -0.96 -9.68 -5.41
C ILE A 52 -0.19 -9.22 -4.17
N SER A 53 0.59 -10.10 -3.52
CA SER A 53 1.43 -9.71 -2.38
C SER A 53 2.50 -8.68 -2.78
N LYS A 54 3.16 -8.85 -3.94
CA LYS A 54 4.13 -7.86 -4.46
C LYS A 54 3.48 -6.52 -4.80
N MET A 55 2.30 -6.54 -5.44
CA MET A 55 1.54 -5.34 -5.76
C MET A 55 1.12 -4.59 -4.48
N THR A 56 0.65 -5.32 -3.47
CA THR A 56 0.29 -4.76 -2.16
C THR A 56 1.50 -4.14 -1.47
N LEU A 57 2.67 -4.78 -1.53
CA LEU A 57 3.92 -4.24 -1.02
C LEU A 57 4.30 -2.92 -1.72
N TYR A 58 4.27 -2.87 -3.05
CA TYR A 58 4.59 -1.65 -3.79
C TYR A 58 3.60 -0.52 -3.51
N MET A 59 2.30 -0.82 -3.40
CA MET A 59 1.29 0.18 -3.03
C MET A 59 1.49 0.68 -1.59
N GLY A 60 1.83 -0.19 -0.64
CA GLY A 60 2.09 0.20 0.74
C GLY A 60 3.30 1.12 0.87
N ILE A 61 4.41 0.80 0.18
CA ILE A 61 5.59 1.67 0.10
C ILE A 61 5.24 3.01 -0.56
N GLY A 62 4.50 2.98 -1.68
CA GLY A 62 4.06 4.18 -2.39
C GLY A 62 3.18 5.09 -1.53
N PHE A 63 2.26 4.51 -0.77
CA PHE A 63 1.39 5.25 0.15
C PHE A 63 2.19 5.92 1.27
N MET A 64 3.13 5.19 1.90
CA MET A 64 4.02 5.75 2.91
C MET A 64 4.85 6.91 2.36
N ALA A 65 5.41 6.78 1.15
CA ALA A 65 6.16 7.87 0.51
C ALA A 65 5.27 9.11 0.26
N LEU A 66 4.04 8.89 -0.21
CA LEU A 66 3.05 9.96 -0.41
C LEU A 66 2.73 10.71 0.89
N MET A 67 2.55 9.99 1.99
CA MET A 67 2.29 10.60 3.30
C MET A 67 3.47 11.43 3.80
N VAL A 68 4.71 10.98 3.59
CA VAL A 68 5.91 11.76 3.93
C VAL A 68 5.99 13.05 3.10
N ILE A 69 5.69 12.98 1.80
CA ILE A 69 5.66 14.17 0.93
C ILE A 69 4.59 15.18 1.43
N ILE A 70 3.41 14.70 1.80
CA ILE A 70 2.34 15.54 2.36
C ILE A 70 2.77 16.17 3.69
N ASP A 71 3.43 15.43 4.59
CA ASP A 71 3.91 15.97 5.87
C ASP A 71 4.95 17.08 5.65
N VAL A 72 5.91 16.89 4.74
CA VAL A 72 6.89 17.91 4.40
C VAL A 72 6.23 19.16 3.80
N LEU A 73 5.30 18.99 2.86
CA LEU A 73 4.53 20.09 2.27
C LEU A 73 3.68 20.81 3.32
N SER A 74 3.07 20.08 4.26
CA SER A 74 2.28 20.64 5.35
C SER A 74 3.13 21.51 6.27
N ARG A 75 4.31 21.03 6.66
CA ARG A 75 5.26 21.79 7.50
C ARG A 75 5.78 23.05 6.82
N GLN A 76 5.96 23.03 5.49
CA GLN A 76 6.32 24.23 4.73
C GLN A 76 5.16 25.21 4.59
N ALA A 77 3.93 24.72 4.44
CA ALA A 77 2.74 25.57 4.31
C ALA A 77 2.27 26.20 5.63
N ASN A 78 2.66 25.64 6.78
CA ASN A 78 2.35 26.14 8.13
C ASN A 78 3.45 27.01 8.76
N ARG A 79 4.52 27.32 8.01
CA ARG A 79 5.50 28.36 8.36
C ARG A 79 5.08 29.68 7.74
#